data_AF-A0AAQ4CN27-F1
#
_entry.id   AF-A0AAQ4CN27-F1
#
_cell.length_a   1.000
_cell.length_b   1.000
_cell.length_c   1.000
_cell.angle_alpha   90.00
_cell.angle_beta   90.00
_cell.angle_gamma   90.00
#
_symmetry.space_group_name_H-M   'P 1'
#
loop_
_entity.id
_entity.type
_entity.pdbx_description
1 polymer ?
#
loop_
_entity_poly.entity_id
_entity_poly.type
_entity_poly.pdbx_seq_one_letter_code
_entity_poly.pdbx_strand_id
1 'polypeptide(L)'
;MNVEIFTHKNCIECNILLEYLENKGLLGKVKIIDTELYPFLAFERGVISTPSIFIDGKLVYAGTVDLEEFEKILRGERVVKQIEKDKLIEKLMYGIVDSFAATAWLFINRDFDSFMAQKDFILAVTGLAFANDDEAEEYYNYLRNIMIKEGEKYLEEWKFKMLKNISSNFIRELFWLYERKIDKELVIQRYPVEVFAHWLMIRGGSVGRVGLRIHPLSDQLIMKRVLEAYNFMLENYDQLWDKVIKEQSELRAKNKDYIRYISI
;
A
#
# COMPACT_ATOMS: atom_id res chain seq x y z
N MET A 1 23.80 -11.30 -5.40
CA MET A 1 22.53 -10.57 -5.34
C MET A 1 21.66 -11.25 -4.29
N ASN A 2 21.42 -10.56 -3.18
CA ASN A 2 20.48 -10.98 -2.15
C ASN A 2 19.12 -10.32 -2.43
N VAL A 3 18.05 -11.12 -2.52
CA VAL A 3 16.71 -10.60 -2.81
C VAL A 3 15.76 -11.03 -1.71
N GLU A 4 15.17 -10.07 -1.02
CA GLU A 4 14.19 -10.28 0.04
C GLU A 4 12.83 -9.75 -0.43
N ILE A 5 11.77 -10.53 -0.29
CA ILE A 5 10.41 -10.17 -0.65
C ILE A 5 9.52 -10.25 0.59
N PHE A 6 9.13 -9.09 1.10
CA PHE A 6 8.14 -8.99 2.17
C PHE A 6 6.74 -9.16 1.59
N THR A 7 6.02 -10.17 2.04
CA THR A 7 4.68 -10.53 1.56
C THR A 7 3.70 -10.65 2.72
N HIS A 8 2.40 -10.60 2.43
CA HIS A 8 1.34 -10.83 3.40
C HIS A 8 0.29 -11.76 2.78
N LYS A 9 -0.26 -12.73 3.54
CA LYS A 9 -1.19 -13.73 2.99
C LYS A 9 -2.44 -13.14 2.32
N ASN A 10 -2.93 -12.01 2.83
CA ASN A 10 -4.13 -11.35 2.34
C ASN A 10 -3.86 -10.32 1.20
N CYS A 11 -2.63 -10.27 0.68
CA CYS A 11 -2.23 -9.34 -0.38
C CYS A 11 -2.33 -10.03 -1.75
N ILE A 12 -3.20 -9.50 -2.62
CA ILE A 12 -3.44 -10.06 -3.97
C ILE A 12 -2.17 -9.99 -4.82
N GLU A 13 -1.53 -8.83 -4.86
CA GLU A 13 -0.29 -8.60 -5.62
C GLU A 13 0.84 -9.53 -5.17
N CYS A 14 0.92 -9.81 -3.86
CA CYS A 14 1.88 -10.75 -3.30
C CYS A 14 1.64 -12.17 -3.84
N ASN A 15 0.38 -12.61 -3.90
CA ASN A 15 0.05 -13.93 -4.43
C ASN A 15 0.32 -14.02 -5.94
N ILE A 16 0.04 -12.97 -6.70
CA ILE A 16 0.37 -12.89 -8.14
C ILE A 16 1.88 -13.03 -8.34
N LEU A 17 2.69 -12.28 -7.57
CA LEU A 17 4.14 -12.35 -7.62
C LEU A 17 4.66 -13.75 -7.26
N LEU A 18 4.18 -14.34 -6.17
CA LEU A 18 4.62 -15.68 -5.73
C LEU A 18 4.23 -16.76 -6.75
N GLU A 19 3.02 -16.69 -7.32
CA GLU A 19 2.56 -17.59 -8.39
C GLU A 19 3.45 -17.46 -9.63
N TYR A 20 3.77 -16.24 -10.03
CA TYR A 20 4.67 -15.98 -11.15
C TYR A 20 6.07 -16.55 -10.91
N LEU A 21 6.68 -16.30 -9.75
CA LEU A 21 8.00 -16.81 -9.41
C LEU A 21 8.05 -18.34 -9.33
N GLU A 22 7.01 -18.98 -8.81
CA GLU A 22 6.93 -20.44 -8.77
C GLU A 22 6.84 -21.02 -10.18
N ASN A 23 5.95 -20.49 -11.02
CA ASN A 23 5.77 -20.94 -12.40
C ASN A 23 7.05 -20.79 -13.23
N LYS A 24 7.91 -19.82 -12.89
CA LYS A 24 9.21 -19.59 -13.53
C LYS A 24 10.37 -20.35 -12.87
N GLY A 25 10.13 -21.09 -11.78
CA GLY A 25 11.18 -21.78 -11.03
C GLY A 25 12.18 -20.84 -10.34
N LEU A 26 11.74 -19.61 -10.02
CA LEU A 26 12.59 -18.54 -9.47
C LEU A 26 12.49 -18.39 -7.95
N LEU A 27 11.59 -19.12 -7.27
CA LEU A 27 11.45 -19.06 -5.81
C LEU A 27 12.77 -19.34 -5.07
N GLY A 28 13.61 -20.25 -5.60
CA GLY A 28 14.92 -20.56 -4.99
C GLY A 28 15.96 -19.43 -5.07
N LYS A 29 15.65 -18.31 -5.73
CA LYS A 29 16.54 -17.14 -5.85
C LYS A 29 16.17 -15.98 -4.93
N VAL A 30 15.08 -16.12 -4.17
CA VAL A 30 14.53 -15.06 -3.33
C VAL A 30 14.26 -15.58 -1.94
N LYS A 31 14.38 -14.72 -0.94
CA LYS A 31 13.96 -14.97 0.43
C LYS A 31 12.58 -14.37 0.64
N ILE A 32 11.58 -15.19 0.89
CA ILE A 32 10.21 -14.73 1.17
C ILE A 32 10.06 -14.49 2.67
N ILE A 33 9.63 -13.29 3.04
CA ILE A 33 9.43 -12.90 4.44
C ILE A 33 7.95 -12.57 4.61
N ASP A 34 7.27 -13.33 5.45
CA ASP A 34 5.87 -13.07 5.77
C ASP A 34 5.76 -11.98 6.84
N THR A 35 5.09 -10.87 6.53
CA THR A 35 4.93 -9.73 7.44
C THR A 35 3.93 -9.98 8.58
N GLU A 36 3.05 -10.98 8.46
CA GLU A 36 2.21 -11.44 9.58
C GLU A 36 3.06 -12.21 10.61
N LEU A 37 4.01 -13.03 10.14
CA LEU A 37 4.88 -13.82 11.01
C LEU A 37 6.08 -13.02 11.56
N TYR A 38 6.60 -12.08 10.77
CA TYR A 38 7.78 -11.27 11.10
C TYR A 38 7.51 -9.76 11.00
N PRO A 39 6.52 -9.21 11.72
CA PRO A 39 6.11 -7.81 11.58
C PRO A 39 7.22 -6.82 12.00
N PHE A 40 7.98 -7.12 13.05
CA PHE A 40 9.04 -6.22 13.52
C PHE A 40 10.22 -6.12 12.55
N LEU A 41 10.55 -7.22 11.86
CA LEU A 41 11.56 -7.18 10.80
C LEU A 41 11.08 -6.32 9.62
N ALA A 42 9.80 -6.41 9.27
CA ALA A 42 9.20 -5.55 8.24
C ALA A 42 9.26 -4.07 8.63
N PHE A 43 8.96 -3.74 9.88
CA PHE A 43 9.07 -2.36 10.38
C PHE A 43 10.51 -1.85 10.42
N GLU A 44 11.47 -2.66 10.86
CA GLU A 44 12.90 -2.32 10.84
C GLU A 44 13.39 -2.01 9.43
N ARG A 45 12.91 -2.75 8.42
CA ARG A 45 13.24 -2.51 7.02
C ARG A 45 12.42 -1.38 6.36
N GLY A 46 11.52 -0.72 7.09
CA GLY A 46 10.72 0.39 6.55
C GLY A 46 9.62 -0.05 5.57
N VAL A 47 9.07 -1.26 5.72
CA VAL A 47 7.99 -1.77 4.85
C VAL A 47 6.67 -1.06 5.17
N ILE A 48 6.17 -0.27 4.21
CA ILE A 48 4.89 0.46 4.29
C ILE A 48 3.78 -0.21 3.47
N SER A 49 4.15 -1.00 2.46
CA SER A 49 3.24 -1.68 1.55
C SER A 49 3.74 -3.09 1.26
N THR A 50 2.88 -3.99 0.80
CA THR A 50 3.28 -5.32 0.34
C THR A 50 2.74 -5.59 -1.06
N PRO A 51 3.47 -6.31 -1.92
CA PRO A 51 4.82 -6.82 -1.68
C PRO A 51 5.86 -5.69 -1.62
N SER A 52 6.90 -5.87 -0.80
CA SER A 52 8.07 -4.99 -0.80
C SER A 52 9.30 -5.82 -1.13
N ILE A 53 10.03 -5.41 -2.18
CA ILE A 53 11.18 -6.14 -2.71
C ILE A 53 12.43 -5.35 -2.40
N PHE A 54 13.37 -5.99 -1.72
CA PHE A 54 14.70 -5.46 -1.44
C PHE A 54 15.73 -6.24 -2.26
N ILE A 55 16.64 -5.51 -2.89
CA ILE A 55 17.79 -6.08 -3.59
C ILE A 55 19.05 -5.51 -2.96
N ASP A 56 19.89 -6.39 -2.42
CA ASP A 56 21.13 -6.05 -1.73
C ASP A 56 20.90 -4.96 -0.64
N GLY A 57 19.74 -5.02 0.03
CA GLY A 57 19.33 -4.11 1.10
C GLY A 57 18.59 -2.84 0.64
N LYS A 58 18.52 -2.53 -0.66
CA LYS A 58 17.80 -1.38 -1.22
C LYS A 58 16.36 -1.75 -1.57
N LEU A 59 15.38 -0.99 -1.09
CA LEU A 59 13.97 -1.15 -1.50
C LEU A 59 13.82 -0.71 -2.97
N VAL A 60 13.36 -1.63 -3.82
CA VAL A 60 13.21 -1.39 -5.27
C VAL A 60 11.77 -1.42 -5.77
N TYR A 61 10.89 -2.17 -5.09
CA TYR A 61 9.44 -2.17 -5.34
C TYR A 61 8.67 -2.11 -4.02
N ALA A 62 7.54 -1.40 -4.01
CA ALA A 62 6.60 -1.36 -2.89
C ALA A 62 5.17 -1.31 -3.44
N GLY A 63 4.39 -2.37 -3.22
CA GLY A 63 3.09 -2.56 -3.88
C GLY A 63 3.27 -3.23 -5.24
N THR A 64 2.83 -2.58 -6.31
CA THR A 64 2.82 -3.14 -7.68
C THR A 64 4.22 -3.48 -8.19
N VAL A 65 4.39 -4.69 -8.76
CA VAL A 65 5.67 -5.18 -9.27
C VAL A 65 5.60 -5.41 -10.77
N ASP A 66 6.58 -4.90 -11.51
CA ASP A 66 6.78 -5.30 -12.91
C ASP A 66 7.42 -6.70 -12.94
N LEU A 67 6.58 -7.72 -13.14
CA LEU A 67 6.98 -9.13 -13.03
C LEU A 67 8.04 -9.53 -14.07
N GLU A 68 7.96 -8.98 -15.28
CA GLU A 68 8.91 -9.27 -16.36
C GLU A 68 10.26 -8.60 -16.08
N GLU A 69 10.23 -7.34 -15.63
CA GLU A 69 11.43 -6.62 -15.21
C GLU A 69 12.11 -7.33 -14.03
N PHE A 70 11.32 -7.75 -13.04
CA PHE A 70 11.84 -8.48 -11.89
C PHE A 70 12.39 -9.85 -12.27
N GLU A 71 11.79 -10.57 -13.22
CA GLU A 71 12.36 -11.81 -13.77
C GLU A 71 13.75 -11.58 -14.39
N LYS A 72 13.91 -10.53 -15.20
CA LYS A 72 15.20 -10.17 -15.82
C LYS A 72 16.26 -9.92 -14.77
N ILE A 73 15.92 -9.18 -13.72
CA ILE A 73 16.80 -8.93 -12.57
C ILE A 73 17.23 -10.25 -11.90
N LEU A 74 16.28 -11.14 -11.62
CA LEU A 74 16.57 -12.46 -11.02
C LEU A 74 17.40 -13.37 -11.94
N ARG A 75 17.43 -13.10 -13.25
CA ARG A 75 18.29 -13.78 -14.22
C ARG A 75 19.68 -13.13 -14.36
N GLY A 76 19.94 -12.01 -13.68
CA GLY A 76 21.22 -11.29 -13.70
C GLY A 76 21.33 -10.26 -14.82
N GLU A 77 20.22 -9.92 -15.49
CA GLU A 77 20.20 -8.88 -16.51
C GLU A 77 20.21 -7.49 -15.86
N ARG A 78 20.98 -6.56 -16.44
CA ARG A 78 20.98 -5.16 -16.00
C ARG A 78 19.75 -4.46 -16.55
N VAL A 79 18.82 -4.14 -15.67
CA VAL A 79 17.67 -3.27 -16.00
C VAL A 79 18.09 -1.82 -15.79
N VAL A 80 18.05 -1.02 -16.86
CA VAL A 80 18.17 0.44 -16.78
C VAL A 80 16.84 1.01 -17.26
N LYS A 81 16.17 1.76 -16.40
CA LYS A 81 14.87 2.34 -16.70
C LYS A 81 15.07 3.77 -17.19
N GLN A 82 14.57 4.07 -18.39
CA GLN A 82 14.42 5.47 -18.77
C GLN A 82 13.26 6.04 -17.96
N ILE A 83 13.55 7.03 -17.12
CA ILE A 83 12.55 7.63 -16.26
C ILE A 83 11.92 8.82 -16.98
N GLU A 84 10.63 8.70 -17.28
CA GLU A 84 9.84 9.82 -17.80
C GLU A 84 9.45 10.74 -16.63
N LYS A 85 10.14 11.88 -16.50
CA LYS A 85 9.93 12.87 -15.44
C LYS A 85 8.45 13.28 -15.29
N ASP A 86 7.75 13.45 -16.40
CA ASP A 86 6.35 13.88 -16.43
C ASP A 86 5.36 12.83 -15.89
N LYS A 87 5.75 11.54 -15.85
CA LYS A 87 4.93 10.45 -15.30
C LYS A 87 5.18 10.16 -13.83
N LEU A 88 6.18 10.81 -13.23
CA LEU A 88 6.58 10.52 -11.85
C LEU A 88 5.46 10.79 -10.85
N ILE A 89 4.70 11.87 -11.05
CA ILE A 89 3.60 12.23 -10.16
C ILE A 89 2.49 11.18 -10.24
N GLU A 90 2.11 10.78 -11.45
CA GLU A 90 1.13 9.72 -11.65
C GLU A 90 1.56 8.41 -11.00
N LYS A 91 2.82 7.99 -11.18
CA LYS A 91 3.36 6.77 -10.53
C LYS A 91 3.35 6.87 -9.01
N LEU A 92 3.74 8.02 -8.46
CA LEU A 92 3.68 8.25 -7.02
C LEU A 92 2.24 8.15 -6.51
N MET A 93 1.28 8.77 -7.21
CA MET A 93 -0.13 8.72 -6.81
C MET A 93 -0.70 7.30 -6.90
N TYR A 94 -0.34 6.50 -7.92
CA TYR A 94 -0.65 5.07 -7.95
C TYR A 94 -0.08 4.32 -6.73
N GLY A 95 1.21 4.52 -6.43
CA GLY A 95 1.85 3.93 -5.26
C GLY A 95 1.16 4.30 -3.94
N ILE A 96 0.70 5.54 -3.81
CA ILE A 96 -0.08 5.99 -2.66
C ILE A 96 -1.41 5.25 -2.60
N VAL A 97 -2.22 5.25 -3.67
CA VAL A 97 -3.56 4.66 -3.67
C VAL A 97 -3.60 3.14 -3.64
N ASP A 98 -2.48 2.47 -3.95
CA ASP A 98 -2.33 1.02 -3.82
C ASP A 98 -1.96 0.62 -2.38
N SER A 99 -1.34 1.52 -1.60
CA SER A 99 -1.07 1.32 -0.16
C SER A 99 -2.16 1.95 0.71
N PHE A 100 -2.89 1.11 1.46
CA PHE A 100 -3.87 1.62 2.42
C PHE A 100 -3.22 2.52 3.48
N ALA A 101 -2.05 2.15 4.00
CA ALA A 101 -1.35 2.94 5.01
C ALA A 101 -1.00 4.35 4.48
N ALA A 102 -0.40 4.43 3.28
CA ALA A 102 -0.08 5.70 2.65
C ALA A 102 -1.32 6.53 2.33
N THR A 103 -2.34 5.89 1.74
CA THR A 103 -3.63 6.53 1.40
C THR A 103 -4.27 7.16 2.64
N ALA A 104 -4.49 6.36 3.68
CA ALA A 104 -5.19 6.79 4.88
C ALA A 104 -4.42 7.90 5.61
N TRP A 105 -3.10 7.74 5.75
CA TRP A 105 -2.27 8.74 6.42
C TRP A 105 -2.29 10.08 5.69
N LEU A 106 -2.10 10.08 4.37
CA LEU A 106 -2.04 11.32 3.59
C LEU A 106 -3.43 11.99 3.44
N PHE A 107 -4.49 11.19 3.27
CA PHE A 107 -5.86 11.69 3.15
C PHE A 107 -6.30 12.48 4.39
N ILE A 108 -5.98 11.96 5.59
CA ILE A 108 -6.32 12.58 6.86
C ILE A 108 -5.38 13.74 7.20
N ASN A 109 -4.07 13.50 7.17
CA ASN A 109 -3.10 14.44 7.72
C ASN A 109 -2.73 15.56 6.75
N ARG A 110 -2.82 15.34 5.44
CA ARG A 110 -2.41 16.29 4.38
C ARG A 110 -1.03 16.91 4.60
N ASP A 111 -0.11 16.15 5.16
CA ASP A 111 1.26 16.58 5.42
C ASP A 111 2.20 15.94 4.41
N PHE A 112 2.33 16.61 3.26
CA PHE A 112 3.17 16.14 2.16
C PHE A 112 4.66 16.17 2.51
N ASP A 113 5.11 17.10 3.34
CA ASP A 113 6.52 17.23 3.70
C ASP A 113 7.00 16.00 4.47
N SER A 114 6.25 15.61 5.51
CA SER A 114 6.53 14.40 6.28
C SER A 114 6.34 13.13 5.46
N PHE A 115 5.36 13.09 4.56
CA PHE A 115 5.15 11.94 3.68
C PHE A 115 6.31 11.74 2.71
N MET A 116 6.76 12.82 2.05
CA MET A 116 7.86 12.77 1.09
C MET A 116 9.20 12.43 1.76
N ALA A 117 9.35 12.63 3.07
CA ALA A 117 10.52 12.19 3.82
C ALA A 117 10.73 10.66 3.80
N GLN A 118 9.72 9.87 3.43
CA GLN A 118 9.84 8.42 3.20
C GLN A 118 10.51 8.10 1.87
N LYS A 119 11.74 8.60 1.67
CA LYS A 119 12.44 8.59 0.38
C LYS A 119 12.50 7.23 -0.29
N ASP A 120 12.84 6.17 0.43
CA ASP A 120 12.95 4.82 -0.14
C ASP A 120 11.62 4.32 -0.71
N PHE A 121 10.51 4.60 -0.02
CA PHE A 121 9.18 4.29 -0.53
C PHE A 121 8.88 5.09 -1.82
N ILE A 122 9.16 6.40 -1.83
CA ILE A 122 8.97 7.25 -3.01
C ILE A 122 9.78 6.73 -4.20
N LEU A 123 11.05 6.37 -3.98
CA LEU A 123 11.92 5.85 -5.02
C LEU A 123 11.42 4.51 -5.58
N ALA A 124 10.94 3.62 -4.71
CA ALA A 124 10.43 2.32 -5.10
C ALA A 124 9.13 2.41 -5.93
N VAL A 125 8.15 3.20 -5.49
CA VAL A 125 6.85 3.29 -6.20
C VAL A 125 6.94 4.06 -7.52
N THR A 126 7.95 4.92 -7.68
CA THR A 126 8.18 5.68 -8.92
C THR A 126 9.12 4.97 -9.90
N GLY A 127 9.81 3.92 -9.44
CA GLY A 127 10.86 3.23 -10.18
C GLY A 127 12.20 3.98 -10.22
N LEU A 128 12.33 5.10 -9.50
CA LEU A 128 13.60 5.83 -9.35
C LEU A 128 14.67 5.00 -8.64
N ALA A 129 14.29 3.93 -7.91
CA ALA A 129 15.23 2.99 -7.32
C ALA A 129 16.18 2.33 -8.36
N PHE A 130 15.79 2.31 -9.65
CA PHE A 130 16.58 1.79 -10.78
C PHE A 130 17.35 2.87 -11.56
N ALA A 131 17.17 4.15 -11.24
CA ALA A 131 17.95 5.23 -11.82
C ALA A 131 19.35 5.27 -11.20
N ASN A 132 20.28 5.97 -11.86
CA ASN A 132 21.57 6.31 -11.24
C ASN A 132 21.34 7.32 -10.10
N ASP A 133 22.27 7.41 -9.15
CA ASP A 133 22.07 8.17 -7.91
C ASP A 133 21.82 9.67 -8.16
N ASP A 134 22.52 10.28 -9.12
CA ASP A 134 22.36 11.70 -9.45
C ASP A 134 20.98 11.99 -10.05
N GLU A 135 20.52 11.17 -11.00
CA GLU A 135 19.20 11.29 -11.63
C GLU A 135 18.07 10.99 -10.62
N ALA A 136 18.25 9.97 -9.77
CA ALA A 136 17.31 9.63 -8.72
C ALA A 136 17.13 10.80 -7.73
N GLU A 137 18.23 11.45 -7.33
CA GLU A 137 18.22 12.60 -6.44
C GLU A 137 17.55 13.82 -7.08
N GLU A 138 17.88 14.15 -8.33
CA GLU A 138 17.26 15.26 -9.05
C GLU A 138 15.74 15.08 -9.14
N TYR A 139 15.30 13.88 -9.53
CA TYR A 139 13.89 13.58 -9.78
C TYR A 139 13.10 13.43 -8.48
N TYR A 140 13.70 12.89 -7.43
CA TYR A 140 13.11 12.91 -6.09
C TYR A 140 12.90 14.34 -5.60
N ASN A 141 13.89 15.23 -5.74
CA ASN A 141 13.77 16.62 -5.31
C ASN A 141 12.71 17.38 -6.12
N TYR A 142 12.63 17.12 -7.43
CA TYR A 142 11.54 17.61 -8.28
C TYR A 142 10.17 17.17 -7.75
N LEU A 143 9.98 15.86 -7.51
CA LEU A 143 8.74 15.32 -6.95
C LEU A 143 8.39 15.93 -5.59
N ARG A 144 9.36 16.01 -4.67
CA ARG A 144 9.17 16.57 -3.34
C ARG A 144 8.68 18.01 -3.41
N ASN A 145 9.32 18.84 -4.24
CA ASN A 145 8.94 20.24 -4.40
C ASN A 145 7.54 20.39 -4.99
N ILE A 146 7.18 19.56 -5.96
CA ILE A 146 5.82 19.55 -6.52
C ILE A 146 4.81 19.12 -5.48
N MET A 147 5.03 18.03 -4.75
CA MET A 147 4.07 17.53 -3.76
C MET A 147 3.87 18.51 -2.60
N ILE A 148 4.91 19.21 -2.16
CA ILE A 148 4.78 20.24 -1.12
C ILE A 148 3.96 21.44 -1.62
N LYS A 149 4.13 21.85 -2.89
CA LYS A 149 3.48 23.04 -3.44
C LYS A 149 2.08 22.78 -3.98
N GLU A 150 1.88 21.64 -4.63
CA GLU A 150 0.68 21.28 -5.40
C GLU A 150 0.01 20.00 -4.92
N GLY A 151 0.45 19.40 -3.81
CA GLY A 151 -0.08 18.12 -3.31
C GLY A 151 -1.59 18.11 -3.11
N GLU A 152 -2.18 19.22 -2.63
CA GLU A 152 -3.64 19.36 -2.46
C GLU A 152 -4.42 19.17 -3.76
N LYS A 153 -3.89 19.68 -4.87
CA LYS A 153 -4.50 19.51 -6.21
C LYS A 153 -4.53 18.04 -6.60
N TYR A 154 -3.43 17.32 -6.39
CA TYR A 154 -3.35 15.90 -6.70
C TYR A 154 -4.20 15.04 -5.76
N LEU A 155 -4.32 15.41 -4.48
CA LEU A 155 -5.27 14.74 -3.59
C LEU A 155 -6.70 14.86 -4.07
N GLU A 156 -7.12 16.04 -4.55
CA GLU A 156 -8.49 16.20 -5.06
C GLU A 156 -8.71 15.43 -6.36
N GLU A 157 -7.75 15.46 -7.29
CA GLU A 157 -7.80 14.70 -8.54
C GLU A 157 -7.89 13.18 -8.30
N TRP A 158 -7.15 12.67 -7.31
CA TRP A 158 -7.09 11.24 -6.98
C TRP A 158 -8.06 10.81 -5.88
N LYS A 159 -8.84 11.75 -5.35
CA LYS A 159 -9.73 11.56 -4.21
C LYS A 159 -10.62 10.34 -4.35
N PHE A 160 -11.26 10.17 -5.51
CA PHE A 160 -12.13 9.01 -5.76
C PHE A 160 -11.40 7.67 -5.55
N LYS A 161 -10.16 7.55 -6.01
CA LYS A 161 -9.35 6.33 -5.82
C LYS A 161 -8.97 6.14 -4.36
N MET A 162 -8.64 7.22 -3.65
CA MET A 162 -8.36 7.18 -2.21
C MET A 162 -9.58 6.73 -1.40
N LEU A 163 -10.77 7.31 -1.65
CA LEU A 163 -12.01 6.93 -1.00
C LEU A 163 -12.33 5.46 -1.25
N LYS A 164 -12.15 4.99 -2.50
CA LYS A 164 -12.35 3.58 -2.86
C LYS A 164 -11.37 2.67 -2.12
N ASN A 165 -10.09 3.03 -2.02
CA ASN A 165 -9.09 2.25 -1.28
C ASN A 165 -9.46 2.18 0.21
N ILE A 166 -9.70 3.32 0.86
CA ILE A 166 -10.06 3.39 2.29
C ILE A 166 -11.30 2.54 2.56
N SER A 167 -12.36 2.75 1.78
CA SER A 167 -13.65 2.06 1.97
C SER A 167 -13.52 0.56 1.73
N SER A 168 -12.80 0.14 0.68
CA SER A 168 -12.57 -1.29 0.40
C SER A 168 -11.81 -1.97 1.55
N ASN A 169 -10.79 -1.30 2.12
CA ASN A 169 -10.02 -1.86 3.23
C ASN A 169 -10.84 -1.95 4.52
N PHE A 170 -11.70 -0.98 4.80
CA PHE A 170 -12.63 -1.08 5.93
C PHE A 170 -13.54 -2.31 5.80
N ILE A 171 -14.21 -2.45 4.65
CA ILE A 171 -15.09 -3.59 4.36
C ILE A 171 -14.32 -4.92 4.39
N ARG A 172 -13.06 -4.93 3.92
CA ARG A 172 -12.20 -6.11 3.96
C ARG A 172 -11.88 -6.54 5.40
N GLU A 173 -11.57 -5.61 6.29
CA GLU A 173 -11.37 -5.92 7.71
C GLU A 173 -12.66 -6.41 8.38
N LEU A 174 -13.82 -5.85 8.03
CA LEU A 174 -15.11 -6.38 8.48
C LEU A 174 -15.34 -7.80 7.96
N PHE A 175 -15.05 -8.08 6.69
CA PHE A 175 -15.13 -9.44 6.13
C PHE A 175 -14.25 -10.41 6.91
N TRP A 176 -13.02 -10.05 7.25
CA TRP A 176 -12.14 -10.92 8.03
C TRP A 176 -12.66 -11.19 9.45
N LEU A 177 -13.29 -10.20 10.08
CA LEU A 177 -13.83 -10.35 11.44
C LEU A 177 -15.13 -11.16 11.48
N TYR A 178 -16.01 -10.95 10.51
CA TYR A 178 -17.34 -11.57 10.50
C TYR A 178 -17.42 -12.83 9.63
N GLU A 179 -16.47 -13.02 8.72
CA GLU A 179 -16.41 -14.09 7.71
C GLU A 179 -17.65 -14.22 6.82
N ARG A 180 -18.50 -13.19 6.82
CA ARG A 180 -19.72 -13.09 6.03
C ARG A 180 -20.10 -11.64 5.83
N LYS A 181 -20.86 -11.36 4.78
CA LYS A 181 -21.54 -10.07 4.60
C LYS A 181 -22.48 -9.83 5.78
N ILE A 182 -22.38 -8.66 6.37
CA ILE A 182 -23.30 -8.19 7.41
C ILE A 182 -24.20 -7.09 6.84
N ASP A 183 -25.37 -6.92 7.43
CA ASP A 183 -26.33 -5.92 6.96
C ASP A 183 -25.78 -4.50 7.14
N LYS A 184 -26.10 -3.62 6.19
CA LYS A 184 -25.62 -2.24 6.17
C LYS A 184 -26.08 -1.46 7.41
N GLU A 185 -27.31 -1.69 7.85
CA GLU A 185 -27.89 -1.09 9.06
C GLU A 185 -27.11 -1.50 10.31
N LEU A 186 -26.67 -2.76 10.37
CA LEU A 186 -25.85 -3.26 11.47
C LEU A 186 -24.46 -2.61 11.46
N VAL A 187 -23.89 -2.36 10.28
CA VAL A 187 -22.62 -1.60 10.15
C VAL A 187 -22.78 -0.18 10.65
N ILE A 188 -23.84 0.53 10.24
CA ILE A 188 -24.11 1.89 10.70
C ILE A 188 -24.24 1.93 12.24
N GLN A 189 -24.91 0.93 12.82
CA GLN A 189 -25.09 0.85 14.27
C GLN A 189 -23.79 0.55 15.03
N ARG A 190 -22.96 -0.39 14.54
CA ARG A 190 -21.76 -0.87 15.24
C ARG A 190 -20.51 -0.07 14.94
N TYR A 191 -20.45 0.56 13.77
CA TYR A 191 -19.34 1.34 13.29
C TYR A 191 -19.82 2.73 12.87
N PRO A 192 -20.38 3.51 13.82
CA PRO A 192 -20.75 4.89 13.53
C PRO A 192 -19.52 5.70 13.12
N VAL A 193 -19.74 6.90 12.59
CA VAL A 193 -18.68 7.72 11.99
C VAL A 193 -17.50 7.95 12.95
N GLU A 194 -17.73 8.06 14.26
CA GLU A 194 -16.68 8.24 15.27
C GLU A 194 -15.77 7.01 15.37
N VAL A 195 -16.34 5.80 15.27
CA VAL A 195 -15.58 4.54 15.26
C VAL A 195 -14.80 4.40 13.96
N PHE A 196 -15.42 4.78 12.83
CA PHE A 196 -14.73 4.81 11.54
C PHE A 196 -13.59 5.85 11.53
N ALA A 197 -13.80 7.03 12.13
CA ALA A 197 -12.79 8.07 12.30
C ALA A 197 -11.58 7.53 13.08
N HIS A 198 -11.85 6.91 14.23
CA HIS A 198 -10.83 6.29 15.07
C HIS A 198 -10.04 5.22 14.31
N TRP A 199 -10.73 4.32 13.61
CA TRP A 199 -10.09 3.30 12.77
C TRP A 199 -9.19 3.93 11.70
N LEU A 200 -9.70 4.92 10.96
CA LEU A 200 -8.98 5.53 9.84
C LEU A 200 -7.72 6.28 10.30
N MET A 201 -7.80 7.02 11.41
CA MET A 201 -6.67 7.77 11.98
C MET A 201 -5.57 6.86 12.52
N ILE A 202 -5.94 5.72 13.10
CA ILE A 202 -4.96 4.80 13.70
C ILE A 202 -4.35 3.87 12.66
N ARG A 203 -5.17 3.32 11.77
CA ARG A 203 -4.71 2.27 10.84
C ARG A 203 -3.87 2.82 9.68
N GLY A 204 -3.91 4.12 9.42
CA GLY A 204 -3.08 4.79 8.42
C GLY A 204 -1.61 4.89 8.84
N GLY A 205 -0.87 3.78 8.86
CA GLY A 205 0.60 3.80 8.97
C GLY A 205 1.18 4.01 10.38
N SER A 206 0.39 3.80 11.45
CA SER A 206 0.93 3.81 12.81
C SER A 206 1.32 2.41 13.30
N VAL A 207 2.41 2.34 14.08
CA VAL A 207 2.85 1.13 14.79
C VAL A 207 2.91 1.47 16.28
N GLY A 208 1.94 0.95 17.04
CA GLY A 208 1.73 1.40 18.42
C GLY A 208 1.41 2.90 18.46
N ARG A 209 2.33 3.73 18.95
CA ARG A 209 2.21 5.19 18.94
C ARG A 209 3.12 5.88 17.91
N VAL A 210 4.02 5.14 17.27
CA VAL A 210 4.92 5.70 16.24
C VAL A 210 4.10 5.99 14.98
N GLY A 211 4.21 7.20 14.44
CA GLY A 211 3.44 7.66 13.27
C GLY A 211 1.99 8.03 13.56
N LEU A 212 1.48 7.77 14.77
CA LEU A 212 0.11 8.05 15.17
C LEU A 212 -0.14 9.57 15.27
N ARG A 213 -1.11 10.07 14.51
CA ARG A 213 -1.62 11.44 14.59
C ARG A 213 -3.12 11.40 14.85
N ILE A 214 -3.51 11.71 16.08
CA ILE A 214 -4.92 11.75 16.50
C ILE A 214 -5.41 13.18 16.38
N HIS A 215 -6.52 13.35 15.68
CA HIS A 215 -7.24 14.61 15.59
C HIS A 215 -8.50 14.55 16.47
N PRO A 216 -8.84 15.60 17.22
CA PRO A 216 -10.07 15.64 17.99
C PRO A 216 -11.29 15.45 17.09
N LEU A 217 -12.30 14.70 17.54
CA LEU A 217 -13.58 14.54 16.81
C LEU A 217 -14.35 15.88 16.67
N SER A 218 -13.97 16.90 17.42
CA SER A 218 -14.49 18.26 17.27
C SER A 218 -13.87 19.04 16.10
N ASP A 219 -12.80 18.53 15.47
CA ASP A 219 -12.20 19.15 14.29
C ASP A 219 -13.11 18.96 13.07
N GLN A 220 -13.80 20.02 12.69
CA GLN A 220 -14.76 20.01 11.59
C GLN A 220 -14.11 19.70 10.23
N LEU A 221 -12.87 20.14 10.00
CA LEU A 221 -12.19 19.95 8.72
C LEU A 221 -11.74 18.50 8.55
N ILE A 222 -11.20 17.90 9.62
CA ILE A 222 -10.87 16.47 9.64
C ILE A 222 -12.14 15.64 9.53
N MET A 223 -13.16 15.92 10.34
CA MET A 223 -14.39 15.13 10.34
C MET A 223 -15.17 15.24 9.04
N LYS A 224 -15.10 16.36 8.32
CA LYS A 224 -15.65 16.46 6.95
C LYS A 224 -15.02 15.44 6.02
N ARG A 225 -13.69 15.28 6.03
CA ARG A 225 -12.98 14.29 5.20
C ARG A 225 -13.32 12.86 5.60
N VAL A 226 -13.38 12.60 6.91
CA VAL A 226 -13.81 11.29 7.43
C VAL A 226 -15.22 10.96 6.97
N LEU A 227 -16.16 11.91 7.07
CA LEU A 227 -17.54 11.76 6.61
C LEU A 227 -17.62 11.49 5.10
N GLU A 228 -16.79 12.15 4.29
CA GLU A 228 -16.72 11.86 2.85
C GLU A 228 -16.35 10.40 2.57
N ALA A 229 -15.34 9.85 3.27
CA ALA A 229 -14.97 8.44 3.14
C ALA A 229 -16.03 7.49 3.71
N TYR A 230 -16.64 7.83 4.84
CA TYR A 230 -17.68 7.02 5.47
C TYR A 230 -18.94 6.95 4.60
N ASN A 231 -19.39 8.09 4.06
CA ASN A 231 -20.54 8.15 3.17
C ASN A 231 -20.27 7.42 1.86
N PHE A 232 -19.10 7.61 1.26
CA PHE A 232 -18.69 6.85 0.07
C PHE A 232 -18.76 5.34 0.32
N MET A 233 -18.26 4.87 1.48
CA MET A 233 -18.32 3.47 1.88
C MET A 233 -19.78 2.98 1.96
N LEU A 234 -20.66 3.73 2.62
CA LEU A 234 -22.06 3.36 2.77
C LEU A 234 -22.82 3.38 1.44
N GLU A 235 -22.60 4.38 0.59
CA GLU A 235 -23.22 4.50 -0.72
C GLU A 235 -22.83 3.35 -1.66
N ASN A 236 -21.60 2.86 -1.54
CA ASN A 236 -21.06 1.79 -2.38
C ASN A 236 -21.00 0.43 -1.65
N TYR A 237 -21.69 0.30 -0.51
CA TYR A 237 -21.52 -0.79 0.45
C TYR A 237 -21.62 -2.18 -0.19
N ASP A 238 -22.69 -2.43 -0.93
CA ASP A 238 -22.92 -3.75 -1.54
C ASP A 238 -21.88 -4.09 -2.60
N GLN A 239 -21.56 -3.14 -3.47
CA GLN A 239 -20.54 -3.30 -4.50
C GLN A 239 -19.15 -3.57 -3.88
N LEU A 240 -18.81 -2.86 -2.80
CA LEU A 240 -17.56 -3.06 -2.07
C LEU A 240 -17.50 -4.45 -1.43
N TRP A 241 -18.58 -4.91 -0.81
CA TRP A 241 -18.66 -6.26 -0.25
C TRP A 241 -18.54 -7.34 -1.29
N ASP A 242 -19.27 -7.24 -2.39
CA ASP A 242 -19.25 -8.25 -3.45
C ASP A 242 -17.85 -8.37 -4.07
N LYS A 243 -17.18 -7.22 -4.26
CA LYS A 243 -15.78 -7.15 -4.66
C LYS A 243 -14.87 -7.84 -3.64
N VAL A 244 -15.00 -7.52 -2.35
CA VAL A 244 -14.18 -8.11 -1.28
C VAL A 244 -14.40 -9.63 -1.19
N ILE A 245 -15.65 -10.11 -1.25
CA ILE A 245 -15.96 -11.55 -1.23
C ILE A 245 -15.26 -12.27 -2.38
N LYS A 246 -15.34 -11.70 -3.60
CA LYS A 246 -14.66 -12.26 -4.77
C LYS A 246 -13.15 -12.31 -4.55
N GLU A 247 -12.53 -11.18 -4.17
CA GLU A 247 -11.09 -11.08 -3.89
C GLU A 247 -10.64 -12.11 -2.84
N GLN A 248 -11.34 -12.20 -1.72
CA GLN A 248 -10.97 -13.09 -0.61
C GLN A 248 -11.19 -14.57 -0.95
N SER A 249 -12.20 -14.88 -1.76
CA SER A 249 -12.43 -16.26 -2.24
C SER A 249 -11.34 -16.70 -3.20
N GLU A 250 -10.92 -15.84 -4.13
CA GLU A 250 -9.80 -16.08 -5.05
C GLU A 250 -8.48 -16.26 -4.27
N LEU A 251 -8.23 -15.41 -3.27
CA LEU A 251 -7.06 -15.54 -2.40
C LEU A 251 -7.06 -16.85 -1.63
N ARG A 252 -8.18 -17.23 -1.00
CA ARG A 252 -8.29 -18.51 -0.26
C ARG A 252 -8.06 -19.72 -1.16
N ALA A 253 -8.59 -19.70 -2.38
CA ALA A 253 -8.40 -20.78 -3.35
C ALA A 253 -6.95 -20.90 -3.83
N LYS A 254 -6.22 -19.78 -3.88
CA LYS A 254 -4.82 -19.71 -4.31
C LYS A 254 -3.81 -19.71 -3.17
N ASN A 255 -4.24 -19.73 -1.91
CA ASN A 255 -3.34 -19.50 -0.79
C ASN A 255 -2.31 -20.62 -0.69
N LYS A 256 -1.03 -20.26 -0.83
CA LYS A 256 0.10 -21.19 -0.82
C LYS A 256 0.79 -21.12 0.54
N ASP A 257 0.09 -21.58 1.58
CA ASP A 257 0.61 -21.51 2.95
C ASP A 257 1.99 -22.16 3.10
N TYR A 258 2.34 -23.15 2.26
CA TYR A 258 3.68 -23.77 2.24
C TYR A 258 4.81 -22.81 1.86
N ILE A 259 4.57 -21.81 0.99
CA ILE A 259 5.60 -20.83 0.57
C ILE A 259 5.96 -19.90 1.75
N ARG A 260 5.01 -19.66 2.65
CA ARG A 260 5.17 -18.79 3.82
C ARG A 260 6.21 -19.31 4.82
N TYR A 261 6.52 -20.60 4.76
CA TYR A 261 7.49 -21.27 5.60
C TYR A 261 8.82 -21.57 4.88
N ILE A 262 9.03 -21.06 3.66
CA ILE A 262 10.32 -21.18 2.96
C ILE A 262 11.32 -20.24 3.63
N SER A 263 11.93 -20.79 4.68
CA SER A 263 13.24 -20.55 5.29
C SER A 263 13.82 -19.13 5.30
N ILE A 264 14.04 -18.66 6.54
CA ILE A 264 15.07 -17.68 6.93
C ILE A 264 16.43 -18.09 6.38
#